data_AF-A0A524NMJ8-F1
#
_entry.id   AF-A0A524NMJ8-F1
#
_cell.length_a   1.000
_cell.length_b   1.000
_cell.length_c   1.000
_cell.angle_alpha   90.00
_cell.angle_beta   90.00
_cell.angle_gamma   90.00
#
_symmetry.space_group_name_H-M   'P 1'
#
loop_
_entity.id
_entity.type
_entity.pdbx_description
1 polymer ?
#
loop_
_entity_poly.entity_id
_entity_poly.type
_entity_poly.pdbx_seq_one_letter_code
_entity_poly.pdbx_strand_id
1 'polypeptide(L)'
;MKQEIYLTAILWLALVLASGCDMLGDFGDTNVNPATTLNPPTSALLTKVLSGIGKYSDSYPDFENRSALYCQYFSETYSNNNSRYAPNAISPMAFYSGELYDLQNIIEINSNEDTKDKAAEDGANDNQIAIARILKAYIFWTITDRWG
;
A
#
# COMPACT_ATOMS: atom_id res chain seq x y z
N MET A 1 36.03 -46.64 39.99
CA MET A 1 36.19 -46.40 38.53
C MET A 1 34.87 -46.51 37.76
N LYS A 2 34.16 -47.66 37.71
CA LYS A 2 32.88 -47.76 36.98
C LYS A 2 31.78 -46.84 37.54
N GLN A 3 31.64 -46.73 38.86
CA GLN A 3 30.64 -45.85 39.50
C GLN A 3 30.86 -44.35 39.22
N GLU A 4 32.12 -43.90 39.15
CA GLU A 4 32.43 -42.50 38.84
C GLU A 4 32.19 -42.15 37.36
N ILE A 5 32.36 -43.12 36.47
CA ILE A 5 31.99 -42.99 35.04
C ILE A 5 30.46 -42.87 34.89
N TYR A 6 29.68 -43.60 35.67
CA TYR A 6 28.22 -43.47 35.64
C TYR A 6 27.74 -42.13 36.21
N LEU A 7 28.34 -41.65 37.30
CA LEU A 7 28.00 -40.34 37.87
C LEU A 7 28.30 -39.19 36.91
N THR A 8 29.47 -39.24 36.26
CA THR A 8 29.86 -38.22 35.27
C THR A 8 28.96 -38.28 34.03
N ALA A 9 28.60 -39.46 33.54
CA ALA A 9 27.67 -39.62 32.42
C ALA A 9 26.26 -39.08 32.74
N ILE A 10 25.75 -39.30 33.96
CA ILE A 10 24.47 -38.77 34.42
C ILE A 10 24.51 -37.24 34.54
N LEU A 11 25.62 -36.68 35.03
CA LEU A 11 25.81 -35.23 35.15
C LEU A 11 25.83 -34.55 33.77
N TRP A 12 26.50 -35.15 32.78
CA TRP A 12 26.51 -34.66 31.40
C TRP A 12 25.12 -34.72 30.75
N LEU A 13 24.38 -35.81 30.99
CA LEU A 13 23.01 -35.95 30.49
C LEU A 13 22.06 -34.91 31.11
N ALA A 14 22.20 -34.64 32.42
CA ALA A 14 21.43 -33.62 33.10
C ALA A 14 21.72 -32.21 32.57
N LEU A 15 22.98 -31.91 32.22
CA LEU A 15 23.37 -30.62 31.63
C LEU A 15 22.74 -30.39 30.24
N VAL A 16 22.67 -31.44 29.41
CA VAL A 16 22.07 -31.38 28.07
C VAL A 16 20.55 -31.25 28.14
N LEU A 17 19.92 -31.88 29.14
CA LEU A 17 18.46 -31.79 29.33
C LEU A 17 18.04 -30.45 29.98
N ALA A 18 18.94 -29.80 30.73
CA ALA A 18 18.68 -28.50 31.35
C ALA A 18 18.76 -27.31 30.39
N SER A 19 19.45 -27.43 29.24
CA SER A 19 19.58 -26.34 28.26
C SER A 19 18.40 -26.24 27.26
N GLY A 20 17.42 -27.14 27.32
CA GLY A 20 16.36 -27.26 26.31
C GLY A 20 15.08 -26.47 26.55
N CYS A 21 14.93 -25.75 27.67
CA CYS A 21 13.62 -25.24 28.09
C CYS A 21 13.14 -23.94 27.41
N ASP A 22 13.95 -23.27 26.58
CA ASP A 22 13.52 -22.03 25.90
C ASP A 22 13.92 -21.93 24.41
N MET A 23 14.50 -22.97 23.80
CA MET A 23 14.91 -22.90 22.38
C MET A 23 13.75 -22.94 21.37
N LEU A 24 12.53 -23.29 21.81
CA LEU A 24 11.34 -23.44 20.96
C LEU A 24 10.12 -22.65 21.48
N GLY A 25 10.31 -21.79 22.49
CA GLY A 25 9.20 -21.17 23.24
C GLY A 25 8.60 -19.93 22.58
N ASP A 26 9.40 -19.16 21.83
CA ASP A 26 8.97 -17.89 21.26
C ASP A 26 9.26 -17.84 19.76
N PHE A 27 8.26 -18.21 18.96
CA PHE A 27 8.27 -18.02 17.50
C PHE A 27 7.95 -16.56 17.10
N GLY A 28 7.84 -15.65 18.08
CA GLY A 28 7.33 -14.30 17.88
C GLY A 28 5.85 -14.29 17.47
N ASP A 29 5.38 -13.12 17.04
CA ASP A 29 4.05 -13.00 16.44
C ASP A 29 4.10 -13.44 14.96
N THR A 30 3.62 -14.65 14.70
CA THR A 30 3.54 -15.22 13.34
C THR A 30 2.41 -14.64 12.49
N ASN A 31 1.55 -13.79 13.07
CA ASN A 31 0.52 -13.04 12.34
C ASN A 31 0.98 -11.66 11.90
N VAL A 32 2.21 -11.25 12.23
CA VAL A 32 2.82 -10.04 11.66
C VAL A 32 3.45 -10.41 10.32
N ASN A 33 2.93 -9.84 9.24
CA ASN A 33 3.52 -10.00 7.92
C ASN A 33 4.80 -9.14 7.83
N PRO A 34 6.00 -9.75 7.78
CA PRO A 34 7.26 -9.00 7.74
C PRO A 34 7.48 -8.26 6.40
N ALA A 35 6.68 -8.55 5.37
CA ALA A 35 6.74 -7.86 4.08
C ALA A 35 5.89 -6.57 4.03
N THR A 36 5.12 -6.26 5.08
CA THR A 36 4.26 -5.08 5.12
C THR A 36 4.76 -4.08 6.14
N THR A 37 4.77 -2.80 5.77
CA THR A 37 4.95 -1.72 6.75
C THR A 37 3.61 -1.45 7.43
N LEU A 38 3.57 -1.48 8.76
CA LEU A 38 2.39 -1.10 9.54
C LEU A 38 2.18 0.42 9.53
N ASN A 39 3.26 1.19 9.37
CA ASN A 39 3.25 2.64 9.37
C ASN A 39 3.99 3.15 8.12
N PRO A 40 3.32 3.25 6.95
CA PRO A 40 3.96 3.78 5.75
C PRO A 40 4.33 5.26 5.94
N PRO A 41 5.55 5.68 5.57
CA PRO A 41 5.90 7.10 5.61
C PRO A 41 5.08 7.88 4.58
N THR A 42 4.72 9.11 4.93
CA THR A 42 3.87 9.98 4.11
C THR A 42 4.51 10.31 2.77
N SER A 43 5.84 10.37 2.70
CA SER A 43 6.60 10.53 1.47
C SER A 43 6.40 9.37 0.49
N ALA A 44 6.32 8.13 0.97
CA ALA A 44 6.07 6.96 0.13
C ALA A 44 4.62 6.94 -0.39
N LEU A 45 3.65 7.27 0.46
CA LEU A 45 2.24 7.41 0.06
C LEU A 45 2.09 8.47 -1.03
N LEU A 46 2.69 9.65 -0.84
CA LEU A 46 2.62 10.73 -1.81
C LEU A 46 3.32 10.36 -3.13
N THR A 47 4.48 9.70 -3.06
CA THR A 47 5.21 9.23 -4.24
C THR A 47 4.39 8.21 -5.04
N LYS A 48 3.69 7.29 -4.37
CA LYS A 48 2.78 6.34 -5.02
C LYS A 48 1.68 7.06 -5.78
N VAL A 49 1.04 8.07 -5.19
CA VAL A 49 -0.02 8.85 -5.84
C VAL A 49 0.53 9.62 -7.04
N LEU A 50 1.65 10.33 -6.87
CA LEU A 50 2.25 11.16 -7.93
C LEU A 50 2.78 10.31 -9.10
N SER A 51 3.42 9.17 -8.81
CA SER A 51 3.85 8.26 -9.88
C SER A 51 2.68 7.63 -10.64
N GLY A 52 1.52 7.50 -9.99
CA GLY A 52 0.28 7.06 -10.59
C GLY A 52 -0.52 8.15 -11.31
N ILE A 53 -0.14 9.43 -11.24
CA ILE A 53 -1.04 10.52 -11.66
C ILE A 53 -1.38 10.50 -13.16
N GLY A 54 -0.49 9.96 -13.99
CA GLY A 54 -0.72 9.78 -15.42
C GLY A 54 -1.92 8.87 -15.73
N LYS A 55 -2.32 8.00 -14.80
CA LYS A 55 -3.52 7.16 -14.90
C LYS A 55 -4.82 7.94 -14.99
N TYR A 56 -4.84 9.18 -14.51
CA TYR A 56 -6.03 10.03 -14.64
C TYR A 56 -6.16 10.63 -16.04
N SER A 57 -5.12 10.54 -16.87
CA SER A 57 -5.24 10.66 -18.32
C SER A 57 -5.76 9.35 -18.92
N ASP A 58 -6.17 9.39 -20.18
CA ASP A 58 -6.85 8.30 -20.89
C ASP A 58 -6.05 6.98 -21.03
N SER A 59 -4.86 6.93 -20.47
CA SER A 59 -3.90 5.81 -20.49
C SER A 59 -4.07 4.79 -19.36
N TYR A 60 -5.07 4.92 -18.49
CA TYR A 60 -5.28 3.89 -17.47
C TYR A 60 -5.79 2.59 -18.08
N PRO A 61 -5.31 1.41 -17.62
CA PRO A 61 -5.49 0.14 -18.30
C PRO A 61 -6.95 -0.19 -18.62
N ASP A 62 -7.86 0.20 -17.72
CA ASP A 62 -9.29 -0.07 -17.88
C ASP A 62 -9.98 0.89 -18.86
N PHE A 63 -9.40 2.08 -19.12
CA PHE A 63 -9.99 3.07 -20.04
C PHE A 63 -9.57 2.87 -21.49
N GLU A 64 -8.49 2.14 -21.80
CA GLU A 64 -8.13 1.73 -23.17
C GLU A 64 -8.20 2.86 -24.24
N ASN A 65 -7.82 4.10 -23.90
CA ASN A 65 -7.96 5.27 -24.77
C ASN A 65 -9.40 5.64 -25.19
N ARG A 66 -10.41 5.24 -24.40
CA ARG A 66 -11.84 5.48 -24.67
C ARG A 66 -12.13 6.97 -24.83
N SER A 67 -11.52 7.84 -24.04
CA SER A 67 -11.78 9.28 -24.11
C SER A 67 -11.34 9.84 -25.48
N ALA A 68 -10.16 9.44 -25.96
CA ALA A 68 -9.63 9.84 -27.26
C ALA A 68 -10.42 9.23 -28.43
N LEU A 69 -10.90 7.98 -28.28
CA LEU A 69 -11.79 7.35 -29.25
C LEU A 69 -13.15 8.05 -29.32
N TYR A 70 -13.73 8.43 -28.18
CA TYR A 70 -15.02 9.14 -28.11
C TYR A 70 -14.90 10.59 -28.61
N CYS A 71 -13.75 11.23 -28.41
CA CYS A 71 -13.41 12.51 -29.01
C CYS A 71 -12.98 12.41 -30.49
N GLN A 72 -12.95 11.21 -31.08
CA GLN A 72 -12.60 10.96 -32.48
C GLN A 72 -11.16 11.39 -32.87
N TYR A 73 -10.22 11.35 -31.92
CA TYR A 73 -8.81 11.61 -32.23
C TYR A 73 -8.15 10.44 -32.97
N PHE A 74 -8.61 9.21 -32.73
CA PHE A 74 -8.11 7.99 -33.37
C PHE A 74 -9.26 7.01 -33.66
N SER A 75 -8.96 5.92 -34.38
CA SER A 75 -9.91 4.83 -34.64
C SER A 75 -9.24 3.46 -34.46
N GLU A 76 -9.98 2.47 -33.95
CA GLU A 76 -9.49 1.09 -33.80
C GLU A 76 -9.63 0.30 -35.12
N THR A 77 -8.62 -0.50 -35.47
CA THR A 77 -8.61 -1.33 -36.69
C THR A 77 -8.94 -2.81 -36.45
N TYR A 78 -8.74 -3.32 -35.22
CA TYR A 78 -8.87 -4.76 -34.93
C TYR A 78 -9.84 -5.02 -33.76
N SER A 79 -9.58 -4.46 -32.58
CA SER A 79 -10.43 -4.59 -31.39
C SER A 79 -11.37 -3.40 -31.25
N ASN A 80 -12.40 -3.30 -32.10
CA ASN A 80 -13.28 -2.12 -32.18
C ASN A 80 -14.35 -2.01 -31.08
N ASN A 81 -14.16 -2.68 -29.94
CA ASN A 81 -15.20 -2.74 -28.90
C ASN A 81 -15.44 -1.36 -28.30
N ASN A 82 -14.36 -0.63 -27.97
CA ASN A 82 -14.44 0.72 -27.43
C ASN A 82 -15.05 1.67 -28.47
N SER A 83 -14.59 1.62 -29.73
CA SER A 83 -15.13 2.42 -30.85
C SER A 83 -16.62 2.18 -31.12
N ARG A 84 -17.13 1.00 -30.72
CA ARG A 84 -18.55 0.62 -30.87
C ARG A 84 -19.38 0.82 -29.60
N TYR A 85 -18.80 1.42 -28.55
CA TYR A 85 -19.49 1.66 -27.26
C TYR A 85 -20.04 0.38 -26.62
N ALA A 86 -19.38 -0.76 -26.88
CA ALA A 86 -19.82 -2.08 -26.43
C ALA A 86 -19.36 -2.51 -25.00
N PRO A 87 -18.30 -1.96 -24.38
CA PRO A 87 -17.90 -2.37 -23.03
C PRO A 87 -18.90 -2.01 -21.93
N ASN A 88 -18.90 -2.81 -20.87
CA ASN A 88 -19.60 -2.57 -19.62
C ASN A 88 -18.99 -1.39 -18.81
N ALA A 89 -19.78 -0.87 -17.87
CA ALA A 89 -19.38 0.21 -16.97
C ALA A 89 -18.13 -0.17 -16.15
N ILE A 90 -17.10 0.66 -16.22
CA ILE A 90 -15.90 0.57 -15.37
C ILE A 90 -16.30 1.04 -13.96
N SER A 91 -15.81 0.37 -12.92
CA SER A 91 -16.03 0.81 -11.54
C SER A 91 -14.99 1.87 -11.12
N PRO A 92 -15.39 2.97 -10.47
CA PRO A 92 -14.44 3.95 -9.94
C PRO A 92 -13.76 3.47 -8.64
N MET A 93 -14.15 2.31 -8.10
CA MET A 93 -13.75 1.87 -6.75
C MET A 93 -12.23 1.78 -6.56
N ALA A 94 -11.48 1.45 -7.61
CA ALA A 94 -10.01 1.39 -7.56
C ALA A 94 -9.39 2.72 -7.12
N PHE A 95 -9.95 3.87 -7.54
CA PHE A 95 -9.47 5.19 -7.15
C PHE A 95 -9.75 5.48 -5.67
N TYR A 96 -10.90 5.02 -5.15
CA TYR A 96 -11.30 5.20 -3.75
C TYR A 96 -10.42 4.38 -2.81
N SER A 97 -10.18 3.10 -3.13
CA SER A 97 -9.33 2.22 -2.32
C SER A 97 -7.83 2.41 -2.53
N GLY A 98 -7.45 3.12 -3.60
CA GLY A 98 -6.07 3.38 -3.98
C GLY A 98 -5.63 4.79 -3.60
N GLU A 99 -5.46 5.64 -4.60
CA GLU A 99 -4.84 6.95 -4.44
C GLU A 99 -5.63 7.88 -3.49
N LEU A 100 -6.98 7.86 -3.51
CA LEU A 100 -7.77 8.67 -2.59
C LEU A 100 -7.59 8.24 -1.12
N TYR A 101 -7.43 6.94 -0.89
CA TYR A 101 -7.16 6.40 0.44
C TYR A 101 -5.75 6.79 0.92
N ASP A 102 -4.74 6.70 0.06
CA ASP A 102 -3.38 7.13 0.40
C ASP A 102 -3.34 8.63 0.77
N LEU A 103 -4.02 9.48 -0.03
CA LEU A 103 -4.11 10.92 0.24
C LEU A 103 -4.88 11.23 1.52
N GLN A 104 -5.91 10.46 1.84
CA GLN A 104 -6.64 10.60 3.09
C GLN A 104 -5.75 10.23 4.29
N ASN A 105 -4.99 9.14 4.21
CA ASN A 105 -4.04 8.77 5.26
C ASN A 105 -2.98 9.84 5.48
N ILE A 106 -2.46 10.48 4.42
CA ILE A 106 -1.53 11.61 4.57
C ILE A 106 -2.16 12.72 5.42
N ILE A 107 -3.43 13.07 5.17
CA ILE A 107 -4.13 14.10 5.93
C ILE A 107 -4.29 13.67 7.39
N GLU A 108 -4.71 12.44 7.64
CA GLU A 108 -4.94 11.90 8.99
C GLU A 108 -3.64 11.83 9.80
N ILE A 109 -2.56 11.31 9.19
CA ILE A 109 -1.23 11.19 9.82
C ILE A 109 -0.66 12.57 10.18
N ASN A 110 -0.83 13.56 9.31
CA ASN A 110 -0.34 14.92 9.54
C ASN A 110 -1.21 15.73 10.52
N SER A 111 -2.47 15.33 10.74
CA SER A 111 -3.42 16.05 11.62
C SER A 111 -3.52 15.44 13.01
N ASN A 112 -3.02 14.22 13.20
CA ASN A 112 -3.09 13.51 14.48
C ASN A 112 -1.90 13.90 15.38
N GLU A 113 -2.18 14.28 16.62
CA GLU A 113 -1.19 14.66 17.63
C GLU A 113 -0.13 13.58 17.87
N ASP A 114 -0.51 12.30 17.78
CA ASP A 114 0.39 11.17 18.04
C ASP A 114 1.37 10.91 16.87
N THR A 115 1.04 11.35 15.65
CA THR A 115 1.80 11.01 14.44
C THR A 115 2.37 12.21 13.69
N LYS A 116 1.87 13.42 13.94
CA LYS A 116 2.28 14.64 13.20
C LYS A 116 3.78 14.93 13.32
N ASP A 117 4.37 14.70 14.49
CA ASP A 117 5.79 14.98 14.73
C ASP A 117 6.68 14.06 13.89
N LYS A 118 6.26 12.80 13.73
CA LYS A 118 6.95 11.85 12.85
C LYS A 118 6.75 12.19 11.38
N ALA A 119 5.53 12.59 11.01
CA ALA A 119 5.21 13.01 9.65
C ALA A 119 6.00 14.25 9.22
N ALA A 120 6.36 15.13 10.15
CA ALA A 120 7.17 16.32 9.88
C ALA A 120 8.57 16.00 9.32
N GLU A 121 9.09 14.77 9.53
CA GLU A 121 10.34 14.31 8.92
C GLU A 121 10.26 14.20 7.39
N ASP A 122 9.06 13.97 6.83
CA ASP A 122 8.81 13.90 5.39
C ASP A 122 8.51 15.27 4.76
N GLY A 123 8.38 16.33 5.58
CA GLY A 123 8.08 17.70 5.16
C GLY A 123 7.08 18.40 6.10
N ALA A 124 6.91 19.72 5.97
CA ALA A 124 6.00 20.48 6.83
C ALA A 124 4.55 19.95 6.72
N ASN A 125 3.91 19.66 7.85
CA ASN A 125 2.58 19.01 7.89
C ASN A 125 1.54 19.77 7.06
N ASP A 126 1.49 21.10 7.20
CA ASP A 126 0.56 21.96 6.46
C ASP A 126 0.72 21.85 4.95
N ASN A 127 1.97 21.73 4.46
CA ASN A 127 2.25 21.59 3.04
C ASN A 127 1.82 20.21 2.52
N GLN A 128 2.07 19.15 3.30
CA GLN A 128 1.63 17.81 2.95
C GLN A 128 0.10 17.72 2.87
N ILE A 129 -0.60 18.28 3.86
CA ILE A 129 -2.07 18.35 3.88
C ILE A 129 -2.58 19.15 2.67
N ALA A 130 -1.97 20.29 2.37
CA ALA A 130 -2.37 21.12 1.24
C ALA A 130 -2.25 20.37 -0.09
N ILE A 131 -1.10 19.73 -0.35
CA ILE A 131 -0.87 18.92 -1.55
C ILE A 131 -1.88 17.76 -1.62
N ALA A 132 -2.11 17.06 -0.50
CA ALA A 132 -3.05 15.96 -0.47
C ALA A 132 -4.48 16.40 -0.82
N ARG A 133 -4.92 17.56 -0.32
CA ARG A 133 -6.24 18.14 -0.64
C ARG A 133 -6.35 18.53 -2.12
N ILE A 134 -5.32 19.13 -2.69
CA ILE A 134 -5.29 19.49 -4.13
C ILE A 134 -5.41 18.24 -4.99
N LEU A 135 -4.63 17.20 -4.70
CA LEU A 135 -4.67 15.96 -5.46
C LEU A 135 -6.02 15.24 -5.30
N LYS A 136 -6.60 15.22 -4.09
CA LYS A 136 -7.97 14.68 -3.89
C LYS A 136 -8.99 15.42 -4.76
N ALA A 137 -8.94 16.75 -4.78
CA ALA A 137 -9.85 17.54 -5.59
C ALA A 137 -9.70 17.23 -7.09
N TYR A 138 -8.46 17.13 -7.59
CA TYR A 138 -8.20 16.73 -8.98
C TYR A 138 -8.75 15.33 -9.30
N ILE A 139 -8.51 14.35 -8.43
CA ILE A 139 -8.98 12.98 -8.63
C ILE A 139 -10.50 12.93 -8.62
N PHE A 140 -11.16 13.56 -7.64
CA PHE A 140 -12.62 13.66 -7.60
C PHE A 140 -13.20 14.34 -8.84
N TRP A 141 -12.55 15.39 -9.35
CA TRP A 141 -12.94 16.01 -10.60
C TRP A 141 -12.92 15.01 -11.76
N THR A 142 -11.85 14.22 -11.88
CA THR A 142 -11.76 13.21 -12.95
C THR A 142 -12.76 12.07 -12.80
N ILE A 143 -13.24 11.81 -11.57
CA ILE A 143 -14.28 10.81 -11.30
C ILE A 143 -15.65 11.37 -11.68
N THR A 144 -16.01 12.57 -11.21
CA THR A 144 -17.32 13.16 -11.51
C THR A 144 -17.52 13.37 -13.01
N ASP A 145 -16.48 13.74 -13.76
CA ASP A 145 -16.54 13.89 -15.22
C ASP A 145 -16.86 12.56 -15.97
N ARG A 146 -16.60 11.41 -15.35
CA ARG A 146 -16.78 10.08 -15.98
C ARG A 146 -18.02 9.33 -15.50
N TRP A 147 -18.39 9.48 -14.23
CA TRP A 147 -19.49 8.71 -13.62
C TRP A 147 -20.68 9.56 -13.17
N GLY A 148 -20.56 10.89 -13.10
CA GLY A 148 -21.56 11.79 -12.52
C GLY A 148 -21.33 11.97 -11.03
#